data_AF-A0A2G9N462-F1
#
_entry.id   AF-A0A2G9N462-F1
#
_cell.length_a   1.000
_cell.length_b   1.000
_cell.length_c   1.000
_cell.angle_alpha   90.00
_cell.angle_beta   90.00
_cell.angle_gamma   90.00
#
_symmetry.space_group_name_H-M   'P 1'
#
loop_
_entity.id
_entity.type
_entity.pdbx_description
1 polymer ?
#
loop_
_entity_poly.entity_id
_entity_poly.type
_entity_poly.pdbx_seq_one_letter_code
_entity_poly.pdbx_strand_id
1 'polypeptide(L)'
;MIVNPMIDILAISAILSIGSTVLRSKFIDQGKMKEQQKEIKEKQAKMKDLIGKQDQKSKNELEALEKEVLEAMNTMLSSSTKVMMFSMVLFLPAFFLMGLFYEKAIIDLPIALPWFNSAWNIWDLGTYANFGIQIYQQTNWFGWYFASYLLTTIVITIGQKVYKTINGGM
;
A
#
# COMPACT_ATOMS: atom_id res chain seq x y z
N MET A 1 6.05 14.43 25.35
CA MET A 1 7.22 14.84 24.54
C MET A 1 8.44 14.22 25.17
N ILE A 2 9.15 13.33 24.46
CA ILE A 2 10.30 12.63 25.05
C ILE A 2 11.60 13.35 24.68
N VAL A 3 11.77 13.86 23.44
CA VAL A 3 12.91 14.73 23.09
C VAL A 3 12.57 15.78 22.01
N ASN A 4 12.02 15.35 20.85
CA ASN A 4 11.63 16.23 19.74
C ASN A 4 10.58 15.52 18.86
N PRO A 5 9.41 16.14 18.56
CA PRO A 5 8.37 15.54 17.72
C PRO A 5 8.88 14.97 16.40
N MET A 6 9.84 15.64 15.75
CA MET A 6 10.41 15.21 14.49
C MET A 6 11.13 13.86 14.62
N ILE A 7 11.99 13.73 15.65
CA ILE A 7 12.80 12.54 15.88
C ILE A 7 11.93 11.39 16.40
N ASP A 8 11.05 11.69 17.35
CA ASP A 8 10.15 10.71 17.96
C ASP A 8 9.25 10.06 16.88
N ILE A 9 8.61 10.88 16.04
CA ILE A 9 7.74 10.39 14.97
C ILE A 9 8.55 9.64 13.91
N LEU A 10 9.76 10.09 13.56
CA LEU A 10 10.63 9.37 12.62
C LEU A 10 10.96 7.97 13.15
N ALA A 11 11.32 7.85 14.43
CA ALA A 11 11.62 6.58 15.07
C ALA A 11 10.40 5.64 15.06
N ILE A 12 9.21 6.14 15.42
CA ILE A 12 7.95 5.38 15.37
C ILE A 12 7.65 4.94 13.93
N SER A 13 7.82 5.84 12.96
CA SER A 13 7.60 5.56 11.54
C SER A 13 8.51 4.45 11.04
N ALA A 14 9.79 4.46 11.42
CA ALA A 14 10.76 3.44 11.07
C ALA A 14 10.39 2.06 11.67
N ILE A 15 9.98 2.02 12.94
CA ILE A 15 9.53 0.77 13.58
C ILE A 15 8.29 0.22 12.86
N LEU A 16 7.32 1.08 12.54
CA LEU A 16 6.11 0.69 11.82
C LEU A 16 6.39 0.23 10.38
N SER A 17 7.33 0.87 9.67
CA SER A 17 7.69 0.46 8.30
C SER A 17 8.41 -0.89 8.29
N ILE A 18 9.27 -1.16 9.27
CA ILE A 18 9.89 -2.47 9.47
C ILE A 18 8.80 -3.50 9.80
N GLY A 19 7.97 -3.24 10.80
CA GLY A 19 6.90 -4.16 11.25
C GLY A 19 5.94 -4.52 10.11
N SER A 20 5.47 -3.53 9.35
CA SER A 20 4.59 -3.76 8.20
C SER A 20 5.28 -4.52 7.06
N THR A 21 6.57 -4.30 6.85
CA THR A 21 7.35 -5.04 5.84
C THR A 21 7.52 -6.50 6.23
N VAL A 22 7.80 -6.77 7.51
CA VAL A 22 7.86 -8.13 8.04
C VAL A 22 6.50 -8.82 7.91
N LEU A 23 5.40 -8.15 8.28
CA LEU A 23 4.05 -8.68 8.10
C LEU A 23 3.77 -9.02 6.64
N ARG A 24 4.05 -8.11 5.70
CA ARG A 24 3.92 -8.39 4.27
C ARG A 24 4.73 -9.61 3.86
N SER A 25 6.01 -9.70 4.25
CA SER A 25 6.86 -10.83 3.88
C SER A 25 6.41 -12.18 4.45
N LYS A 26 5.75 -12.19 5.61
CA LYS A 26 5.29 -13.40 6.29
C LYS A 26 3.96 -13.90 5.76
N PHE A 27 3.04 -12.99 5.44
CA PHE A 27 1.68 -13.34 5.04
C PHE A 27 1.46 -13.33 3.53
N ILE A 28 2.35 -12.70 2.76
CA ILE A 28 2.29 -12.65 1.29
C ILE A 28 3.47 -13.42 0.71
N ASP A 29 3.17 -14.54 0.08
CA ASP A 29 4.11 -15.23 -0.80
C ASP A 29 4.17 -14.50 -2.15
N GLN A 30 5.23 -13.72 -2.36
CA GLN A 30 5.41 -12.96 -3.60
C GLN A 30 5.60 -13.86 -4.83
N GLY A 31 6.11 -15.09 -4.66
CA GLY A 31 6.26 -16.05 -5.74
C GLY A 31 4.89 -16.52 -6.24
N LYS A 32 4.08 -17.03 -5.30
CA LYS A 32 2.71 -17.48 -5.61
C LYS A 32 1.84 -16.36 -6.16
N MET A 33 1.96 -15.13 -5.64
CA MET A 33 1.21 -14.00 -6.19
C MET A 33 1.56 -13.73 -7.66
N LYS A 34 2.85 -13.80 -8.04
CA LYS A 34 3.26 -13.58 -9.44
C LYS A 34 2.77 -14.70 -10.35
N GLU A 35 2.82 -15.93 -9.88
CA GLU A 35 2.32 -17.09 -10.61
C GLU A 35 0.80 -17.01 -10.84
N GLN A 36 0.03 -16.76 -9.78
CA GLN A 36 -1.42 -16.57 -9.87
C GLN A 36 -1.80 -15.36 -10.75
N GLN A 37 -1.04 -14.27 -10.72
CA GLN A 37 -1.26 -13.14 -11.63
C GLN A 37 -1.02 -13.51 -13.10
N LYS A 38 -0.02 -14.36 -13.37
CA LYS A 38 0.25 -14.86 -14.71
C LYS A 38 -0.89 -15.77 -15.18
N GLU A 39 -1.32 -16.69 -14.32
CA GLU A 39 -2.44 -17.61 -14.59
C GLU A 39 -3.74 -16.86 -14.86
N ILE A 40 -4.07 -15.84 -14.06
CA ILE A 40 -5.25 -14.99 -14.29
C ILE A 40 -5.17 -14.30 -15.66
N LYS A 41 -4.02 -13.76 -16.05
CA LYS A 41 -3.85 -13.12 -17.37
C LYS A 41 -4.02 -14.12 -18.51
N GLU A 42 -3.49 -15.32 -18.37
CA GLU A 42 -3.66 -16.39 -19.36
C GLU A 42 -5.13 -16.84 -19.47
N LYS A 43 -5.83 -16.99 -18.34
CA LYS A 43 -7.26 -17.33 -18.30
C LYS A 43 -8.14 -16.22 -18.88
N GLN A 44 -7.83 -14.96 -18.59
CA GLN A 44 -8.53 -13.80 -19.18
C GLN A 44 -8.36 -13.72 -20.70
N ALA A 45 -7.17 -14.05 -21.23
CA ALA A 45 -6.97 -14.14 -22.67
C ALA A 45 -7.84 -15.23 -23.30
N LYS A 46 -7.88 -16.42 -22.68
CA LYS A 46 -8.74 -17.54 -23.12
C LYS A 46 -10.23 -17.19 -23.06
N MET A 47 -10.68 -16.52 -22.00
CA MET A 47 -12.07 -16.04 -21.91
C MET A 47 -12.41 -15.12 -23.08
N LYS A 48 -11.53 -14.18 -23.44
CA LYS A 48 -11.73 -13.28 -24.58
C LYS A 48 -11.89 -14.03 -25.90
N ASP A 49 -11.13 -15.11 -26.09
CA ASP A 49 -11.22 -15.97 -27.29
C ASP A 49 -12.50 -16.82 -27.32
N LEU A 50 -13.02 -17.21 -26.15
CA LEU A 50 -14.25 -18.00 -26.00
C LEU A 50 -15.53 -17.16 -26.12
N ILE A 51 -15.51 -15.89 -25.71
CA ILE A 51 -16.64 -14.94 -25.86
C ILE A 51 -17.03 -14.78 -27.34
N GLY A 52 -16.09 -14.95 -28.27
CA GLY A 52 -16.35 -14.89 -29.70
C GLY A 52 -17.08 -16.13 -30.27
N LYS A 53 -17.21 -17.22 -29.50
CA LYS A 53 -17.80 -18.48 -29.97
C LYS A 53 -19.17 -18.69 -29.31
N GLN A 54 -20.23 -18.81 -30.11
CA GLN A 54 -21.63 -18.89 -29.63
C GLN A 54 -22.11 -20.31 -29.26
N ASP A 55 -21.22 -21.30 -29.17
CA ASP A 55 -21.60 -22.68 -28.88
C ASP A 55 -21.79 -22.95 -27.37
N GLN A 56 -22.71 -23.87 -27.04
CA GLN A 56 -23.06 -24.22 -25.66
C GLN A 56 -21.86 -24.79 -24.86
N LYS A 57 -20.89 -25.40 -25.55
CA LYS A 57 -19.67 -25.91 -24.92
C LYS A 57 -18.74 -24.75 -24.51
N SER A 58 -18.56 -23.76 -25.37
CA SER A 58 -17.82 -22.52 -25.03
C SER A 58 -18.45 -21.76 -23.86
N LYS A 59 -19.78 -21.75 -23.71
CA LYS A 59 -20.45 -21.15 -22.53
C LYS A 59 -20.11 -21.86 -21.23
N ASN A 60 -20.18 -23.19 -21.21
CA ASN A 60 -19.83 -23.97 -20.02
C ASN A 60 -18.33 -23.82 -19.66
N GLU A 61 -17.45 -23.76 -20.66
CA GLU A 61 -16.02 -23.55 -20.46
C GLU A 61 -15.71 -22.12 -19.96
N LEU A 62 -16.44 -21.12 -20.44
CA LEU A 62 -16.37 -19.73 -19.97
C LEU A 62 -16.77 -19.61 -18.50
N GLU A 63 -17.91 -20.20 -18.11
CA GLU A 63 -18.37 -20.19 -16.71
C GLU A 63 -17.35 -20.87 -15.77
N ALA A 64 -16.73 -21.98 -16.21
CA ALA A 64 -15.68 -22.65 -15.45
C ALA A 64 -14.44 -21.75 -15.28
N LEU A 65 -13.99 -21.10 -16.36
CA LEU A 65 -12.86 -20.16 -16.34
C LEU A 65 -13.13 -18.95 -15.44
N GLU A 66 -14.34 -18.38 -15.48
CA GLU A 66 -14.75 -17.28 -14.61
C GLU A 66 -14.69 -17.70 -13.14
N LYS A 67 -15.20 -18.88 -12.81
CA LYS A 67 -15.15 -19.41 -11.44
C LYS A 67 -13.71 -19.59 -10.95
N GLU A 68 -12.82 -20.15 -11.78
CA GLU A 68 -11.42 -20.33 -11.42
C GLU A 68 -10.69 -18.99 -11.22
N VAL A 69 -10.97 -17.98 -12.06
CA VAL A 69 -10.41 -16.62 -11.90
C VAL A 69 -10.93 -15.99 -10.61
N LEU A 70 -12.22 -16.10 -10.31
CA LEU A 70 -12.81 -15.60 -9.08
C LEU A 70 -12.22 -16.28 -7.83
N GLU A 71 -12.02 -17.59 -7.85
CA GLU A 71 -11.36 -18.32 -6.76
C GLU A 71 -9.91 -17.87 -6.55
N ALA A 72 -9.16 -17.65 -7.62
CA ALA A 72 -7.81 -17.10 -7.55
C ALA A 72 -7.79 -15.68 -6.96
N MET A 73 -8.71 -14.81 -7.41
CA MET A 73 -8.87 -13.45 -6.88
C MET A 73 -9.27 -13.47 -5.40
N ASN A 74 -10.22 -14.32 -5.00
CA ASN A 74 -10.62 -14.49 -3.60
C ASN A 74 -9.46 -14.95 -2.72
N THR A 75 -8.61 -15.85 -3.23
CA THR A 75 -7.41 -16.30 -2.52
C THR A 75 -6.42 -15.15 -2.29
N MET A 76 -6.16 -14.34 -3.32
CA MET A 76 -5.32 -13.13 -3.21
C MET A 76 -5.91 -12.11 -2.23
N LEU A 77 -7.21 -11.86 -2.32
CA LEU A 77 -7.93 -10.95 -1.45
C LEU A 77 -7.85 -11.42 0.01
N SER A 78 -8.09 -12.70 0.28
CA SER A 78 -8.04 -13.25 1.63
C SER A 78 -6.67 -13.06 2.30
N SER A 79 -5.59 -13.24 1.53
CA SER A 79 -4.22 -13.05 2.00
C SER A 79 -3.94 -11.56 2.28
N SER A 80 -4.42 -10.69 1.39
CA SER A 80 -4.30 -9.24 1.54
C SER A 80 -5.12 -8.71 2.73
N THR A 81 -6.33 -9.22 2.95
CA THR A 81 -7.20 -8.88 4.08
C THR A 81 -6.57 -9.28 5.40
N LYS A 82 -5.95 -10.47 5.49
CA LYS A 82 -5.18 -10.87 6.69
C LYS A 82 -4.08 -9.86 6.99
N VAL A 83 -3.27 -9.50 5.98
CA VAL A 83 -2.21 -8.50 6.13
C VAL A 83 -2.78 -7.16 6.61
N MET A 84 -3.88 -6.71 6.02
CA MET A 84 -4.56 -5.48 6.41
C MET A 84 -5.02 -5.52 7.87
N MET A 85 -5.69 -6.59 8.30
CA MET A 85 -6.17 -6.74 9.68
C MET A 85 -5.02 -6.71 10.69
N PHE A 86 -3.94 -7.46 10.44
CA PHE A 86 -2.76 -7.43 11.31
C PHE A 86 -2.07 -6.06 11.29
N SER A 87 -2.05 -5.41 10.13
CA SER A 87 -1.51 -4.04 10.01
C SER A 87 -2.35 -3.07 10.82
N MET A 88 -3.68 -3.14 10.80
CA MET A 88 -4.53 -2.27 11.61
C MET A 88 -4.23 -2.40 13.10
N VAL A 89 -4.02 -3.62 13.60
CA VAL A 89 -3.63 -3.84 15.01
C VAL A 89 -2.27 -3.22 15.33
N LEU A 90 -1.36 -3.17 14.36
CA LEU A 90 -0.05 -2.52 14.50
C LEU A 90 -0.15 -0.99 14.45
N PHE A 91 -0.91 -0.44 13.48
CA PHE A 91 -0.98 0.99 13.20
C PHE A 91 -1.96 1.73 14.12
N LEU A 92 -3.12 1.16 14.47
CA LEU A 92 -4.14 1.88 15.26
C LEU A 92 -3.63 2.33 16.63
N PRO A 93 -2.96 1.50 17.45
CA PRO A 93 -2.42 1.95 18.73
C PRO A 93 -1.35 3.03 18.55
N ALA A 94 -0.48 2.88 17.55
CA ALA A 94 0.56 3.87 17.26
C ALA A 94 -0.07 5.22 16.86
N PHE A 95 -1.09 5.20 16.01
CA PHE A 95 -1.81 6.40 15.59
C PHE A 95 -2.60 7.04 16.72
N PHE A 96 -3.23 6.24 17.57
CA PHE A 96 -3.94 6.73 18.74
C PHE A 96 -2.98 7.47 19.70
N LEU A 97 -1.83 6.85 20.01
CA LEU A 97 -0.80 7.47 20.85
C LEU A 97 -0.21 8.73 20.18
N MET A 98 0.07 8.68 18.87
CA MET A 98 0.57 9.84 18.15
C MET A 98 -0.44 11.01 18.15
N GLY A 99 -1.72 10.71 17.94
CA GLY A 99 -2.80 11.68 18.02
C GLY A 99 -2.89 12.33 19.39
N LEU A 100 -2.75 11.57 20.48
CA LEU A 100 -2.80 12.10 21.84
C LEU A 100 -1.58 12.95 22.22
N PHE A 101 -0.37 12.51 21.85
CA PHE A 101 0.87 13.16 22.29
C PHE A 101 1.37 14.27 21.36
N TYR A 102 0.96 14.26 20.09
CA TYR A 102 1.48 15.15 19.06
C TYR A 102 0.37 15.90 18.30
N GLU A 103 -0.85 15.97 18.83
CA GLU A 103 -2.00 16.65 18.22
C GLU A 103 -1.65 18.05 17.69
N LYS A 104 -0.93 18.83 18.52
CA LYS A 104 -0.56 20.23 18.26
C LYS A 104 0.87 20.38 17.72
N ALA A 105 1.54 19.29 17.38
CA ALA A 105 2.90 19.35 16.88
C ALA A 105 2.91 19.90 15.44
N ILE A 106 3.59 21.03 15.27
CA ILE A 106 3.94 21.60 13.97
C ILE A 106 5.41 21.27 13.72
N ILE A 107 5.70 20.68 12.58
CA ILE A 107 7.03 20.18 12.23
C ILE A 107 7.50 20.93 10.99
N ASP A 108 8.62 21.63 11.13
CA ASP A 108 9.33 22.25 10.02
C ASP A 108 9.98 21.17 9.16
N LEU A 109 9.65 21.15 7.88
CA LEU A 109 10.14 20.15 6.95
C LEU A 109 11.53 20.53 6.44
N PRO A 110 12.49 19.58 6.38
CA PRO A 110 13.82 19.85 5.82
C PRO A 110 13.78 20.06 4.30
N ILE A 111 12.73 19.54 3.64
CA ILE A 111 12.45 19.70 2.22
C ILE A 111 10.97 19.98 2.11
N ALA A 112 10.60 21.02 1.39
CA ALA A 112 9.19 21.36 1.21
C ALA A 112 8.46 20.25 0.45
N LEU A 113 7.41 19.70 1.05
CA LEU A 113 6.70 18.56 0.47
C LEU A 113 5.53 19.04 -0.39
N PRO A 114 5.37 18.50 -1.61
CA PRO A 114 4.16 18.68 -2.38
C PRO A 114 3.03 17.92 -1.67
N TRP A 115 2.08 18.64 -1.08
CA TRP A 115 0.88 18.05 -0.50
C TRP A 115 -0.34 18.36 -1.37
N PHE A 116 -1.29 17.45 -1.39
CA PHE A 116 -2.55 17.69 -2.08
C PHE A 116 -3.32 18.78 -1.33
N ASN A 117 -3.80 19.78 -2.05
CA ASN A 117 -4.74 20.75 -1.50
C ASN A 117 -5.94 20.02 -0.86
N SER A 118 -6.59 20.66 0.10
CA SER A 118 -7.77 20.21 0.89
C SER A 118 -9.03 19.92 0.06
N ALA A 119 -8.89 19.57 -1.22
CA ALA A 119 -9.94 19.27 -2.19
C ALA A 119 -10.53 17.85 -2.03
N TRP A 120 -10.44 17.24 -0.84
CA TRP A 120 -11.14 15.99 -0.51
C TRP A 120 -12.58 16.21 -0.03
N ASN A 121 -13.15 17.39 -0.29
CA ASN A 121 -14.58 17.58 -0.09
C ASN A 121 -15.32 16.97 -1.28
N ILE A 122 -15.57 15.65 -1.19
CA ILE A 122 -16.36 14.87 -2.16
C ILE A 122 -17.77 15.43 -2.41
N TRP A 123 -18.24 16.36 -1.58
CA TRP A 123 -19.56 17.00 -1.69
C TRP A 123 -19.53 18.38 -2.35
N ASP A 124 -18.35 18.97 -2.57
CA ASP A 124 -18.20 20.28 -3.21
C ASP A 124 -17.65 20.12 -4.64
N LEU A 125 -18.55 20.09 -5.62
CA LEU A 125 -18.23 20.01 -7.05
C LEU A 125 -17.35 21.17 -7.56
N GLY A 126 -17.22 22.28 -6.80
CA GLY A 126 -16.32 23.38 -7.11
C GLY A 126 -14.85 23.11 -6.75
N THR A 127 -14.57 22.12 -5.90
CA THR A 127 -13.19 21.81 -5.46
C THR A 127 -12.37 21.02 -6.48
N TYR A 128 -12.99 20.38 -7.47
CA TYR A 128 -12.29 19.70 -8.57
C TYR A 128 -11.45 20.68 -9.43
N ALA A 129 -11.83 21.96 -9.49
CA ALA A 129 -11.09 22.98 -10.22
C ALA A 129 -9.81 23.46 -9.50
N ASN A 130 -9.67 23.17 -8.21
CA ASN A 130 -8.54 23.57 -7.36
C ASN A 130 -7.66 22.38 -6.93
N PHE A 131 -7.66 21.30 -7.73
CA PHE A 131 -6.73 20.18 -7.56
C PHE A 131 -5.31 20.62 -7.91
N GLY A 132 -4.67 21.27 -6.95
CA GLY A 132 -3.31 21.80 -7.05
C GLY A 132 -2.37 21.10 -6.09
N ILE A 133 -1.11 21.01 -6.50
CA ILE A 133 -0.01 20.64 -5.61
C ILE A 133 0.47 21.92 -4.95
N GLN A 134 0.30 22.04 -3.62
CA GLN A 134 0.89 23.14 -2.85
C GLN A 134 2.13 22.64 -2.12
N ILE A 135 3.15 23.49 -2.12
CA ILE A 135 4.44 23.21 -1.50
C ILE A 135 4.38 23.75 -0.08
N TYR A 136 4.35 22.87 0.91
CA TYR A 136 4.33 23.25 2.31
C TYR A 136 5.71 23.06 2.94
N GLN A 137 6.15 24.06 3.71
CA GLN A 137 7.39 23.99 4.51
C GLN A 137 7.15 23.51 5.94
N GLN A 138 5.89 23.43 6.35
CA GLN A 138 5.47 22.93 7.67
C GLN A 138 4.38 21.90 7.50
N THR A 139 4.37 20.91 8.39
CA THR A 139 3.33 19.89 8.39
C THR A 139 2.94 19.50 9.82
N ASN A 140 1.79 18.85 9.96
CA ASN A 140 1.36 18.28 11.23
C ASN A 140 2.06 16.92 11.46
N TRP A 141 1.83 16.33 12.63
CA TRP A 141 2.38 15.01 12.98
C TRP A 141 2.05 13.92 11.94
N PHE A 142 0.86 13.97 11.33
CA PHE A 142 0.40 12.98 10.35
C PHE A 142 1.18 13.08 9.03
N GLY A 143 1.36 14.29 8.51
CA GLY A 143 2.11 14.50 7.28
C GLY A 143 3.59 14.14 7.44
N TRP A 144 4.19 14.47 8.58
CA TRP A 144 5.57 14.06 8.88
C TRP A 144 5.72 12.55 9.05
N TYR A 145 4.77 11.90 9.75
CA TYR A 145 4.71 10.45 9.84
C TYR A 145 4.65 9.82 8.44
N PHE A 146 3.78 10.30 7.56
CA PHE A 146 3.60 9.74 6.23
C PHE A 146 4.88 9.88 5.38
N ALA A 147 5.50 11.06 5.40
CA ALA A 147 6.76 11.30 4.71
C ALA A 147 7.89 10.40 5.24
N SER A 148 8.04 10.32 6.57
CA SER A 148 9.05 9.49 7.23
C SER A 148 8.84 8.00 6.95
N TYR A 149 7.58 7.55 6.99
CA TYR A 149 7.21 6.18 6.69
C TYR A 149 7.52 5.80 5.24
N LEU A 150 7.22 6.67 4.28
CA LEU A 150 7.56 6.46 2.87
C LEU A 150 9.07 6.40 2.66
N LEU A 151 9.81 7.37 3.21
CA LEU A 151 11.28 7.41 3.10
C LEU A 151 11.91 6.15 3.67
N THR A 152 11.52 5.74 4.89
CA THR A 152 12.05 4.52 5.51
C THR A 152 11.69 3.28 4.71
N THR A 153 10.48 3.18 4.17
CA THR A 153 10.05 2.06 3.33
C THR A 153 10.87 1.97 2.04
N ILE A 154 11.14 3.10 1.39
CA ILE A 154 11.97 3.17 0.18
C ILE A 154 13.39 2.70 0.50
N VAL A 155 13.99 3.21 1.58
CA VAL A 155 15.34 2.81 2.02
C VAL A 155 15.40 1.32 2.30
N ILE A 156 14.42 0.76 3.02
CA ILE A 156 14.34 -0.69 3.29
C ILE A 156 14.23 -1.49 1.98
N THR A 157 13.38 -1.06 1.05
CA THR A 157 13.16 -1.77 -0.22
C THR A 157 14.41 -1.77 -1.09
N ILE A 158 15.10 -0.63 -1.19
CA ILE A 158 16.37 -0.51 -1.92
C ILE A 158 17.43 -1.39 -1.23
N GLY A 159 17.55 -1.32 0.09
CA GLY A 159 18.48 -2.15 0.86
C GLY A 159 18.26 -3.64 0.65
N GLN A 160 17.00 -4.10 0.68
CA GLN A 160 16.65 -5.49 0.40
C GLN A 160 16.99 -5.91 -1.04
N LYS A 161 16.78 -5.01 -2.02
CA LYS A 161 17.10 -5.28 -3.42
C LYS A 161 18.62 -5.41 -3.61
N VAL A 162 19.40 -4.47 -3.07
CA VAL A 162 20.87 -4.49 -3.11
C VAL A 162 21.42 -5.73 -2.43
N TYR A 163 20.92 -6.07 -1.24
CA TYR A 163 21.33 -7.28 -0.51
C TYR A 163 21.06 -8.55 -1.32
N LYS A 164 19.88 -8.67 -1.94
CA LYS A 164 19.57 -9.81 -2.83
C LYS A 164 20.44 -9.86 -4.07
N THR A 165 20.80 -8.72 -4.67
CA THR A 165 21.70 -8.69 -5.83
C THR A 165 23.13 -9.11 -5.45
N ILE A 166 23.61 -8.73 -4.26
CA ILE A 166 24.96 -9.09 -3.79
C ILE A 166 25.02 -10.57 -3.37
N ASN A 167 24.01 -11.07 -2.64
CA ASN A 167 24.01 -12.44 -2.11
C ASN A 167 23.29 -13.47 -3.01
N GLY A 168 22.59 -13.03 -4.05
CA GLY A 168 21.78 -13.86 -4.93
C GLY A 168 22.19 -13.74 -6.40
N GLY A 169 23.49 -13.58 -6.67
CA GLY A 169 24.06 -13.83 -7.99
C GLY A 169 24.04 -15.32 -8.32
N MET A 170 22.85 -15.87 -8.58
CA MET A 170 22.54 -17.05 -9.41
C MET A 170 21.02 -17.09 -9.63
#